data_AF-A0A936JJ84-F1
#
_entry.id   AF-A0A936JJ84-F1
#
_cell.length_a   1.000
_cell.length_b   1.000
_cell.length_c   1.000
_cell.angle_alpha   90.00
_cell.angle_beta   90.00
_cell.angle_gamma   90.00
#
_symmetry.space_group_name_H-M   'P 1'
#
loop_
_entity.id
_entity.type
_entity.pdbx_description
1 polymer ?
#
loop_
_entity_poly.entity_id
_entity_poly.type
_entity_poly.pdbx_seq_one_letter_code
_entity_poly.pdbx_strand_id
1 'polypeptide(L)'
;MDTLEEVKLILRELAQSQKETDRKFQETDRKFQDTDRKFLDTDRKFQETDRKFQETSTETRAEITELTHNTSTELQEIGRYIKELSRHINGVTDSNGLTAEQFFSAALERTPSLNGVSFDFAERNEKRYNKQRTLRDQYDVILYGEKAVGIVEIKYRLRSDDIEELTKRKVENFRILFPEEASKDIYLSVAGLSVDDHALEAAKKLGVYVLTQAGEGIKILNDEARVY
;
A
#
# COMPACT_ATOMS: atom_id res chain seq x y z
N MET A 1 51.39 98.18 -24.06
CA MET A 1 50.06 98.00 -23.45
C MET A 1 50.12 98.53 -22.03
N ASP A 2 49.07 99.20 -21.58
CA ASP A 2 49.01 99.94 -20.32
C ASP A 2 48.54 99.01 -19.19
N THR A 3 49.29 98.92 -18.08
CA THR A 3 49.08 97.96 -16.97
C THR A 3 47.70 98.09 -16.32
N LEU A 4 47.08 99.26 -16.44
CA LEU A 4 45.73 99.55 -15.93
C LEU A 4 44.61 98.87 -16.76
N GLU A 5 44.81 98.70 -18.07
CA GLU A 5 43.88 97.99 -18.96
C GLU A 5 43.86 96.48 -18.63
N GLU A 6 45.03 95.87 -18.39
CA GLU A 6 45.14 94.46 -18.01
C GLU A 6 44.45 94.17 -16.66
N VAL A 7 44.63 95.03 -15.65
CA VAL A 7 43.97 94.87 -14.35
C VAL A 7 42.44 94.99 -14.47
N LYS A 8 41.93 95.91 -15.29
CA LYS A 8 40.48 96.04 -15.54
C LYS A 8 39.91 94.82 -16.26
N LEU A 9 40.68 94.22 -17.18
CA LEU A 9 40.29 93.01 -17.87
C LEU A 9 40.18 91.83 -16.89
N ILE A 10 41.21 91.62 -16.05
CA ILE A 10 41.22 90.56 -15.02
C ILE A 10 40.06 90.73 -14.03
N LEU A 11 39.75 91.96 -13.60
CA LEU A 11 38.62 92.23 -12.69
C LEU A 11 37.26 91.92 -13.34
N ARG A 12 37.10 92.18 -14.64
CA ARG A 12 35.88 91.80 -15.38
C ARG A 12 35.76 90.29 -15.52
N GLU A 13 36.84 89.60 -15.83
CA GLU A 13 36.88 88.13 -15.89
C GLU A 13 36.59 87.50 -14.53
N LEU A 14 37.16 88.04 -13.44
CA LEU A 14 36.89 87.59 -12.08
C LEU A 14 35.41 87.78 -11.69
N ALA A 15 34.81 88.93 -12.02
CA ALA A 15 33.39 89.19 -11.77
C ALA A 15 32.47 88.26 -12.59
N GLN A 16 32.84 87.96 -13.84
CA GLN A 16 32.13 86.98 -14.66
C GLN A 16 32.27 85.56 -14.10
N SER A 17 33.48 85.17 -13.68
CA SER A 17 33.75 83.88 -13.06
C SER A 17 32.98 83.68 -11.75
N GLN A 18 32.88 84.71 -10.90
CA GLN A 18 32.06 84.64 -9.68
C GLN A 18 30.57 84.44 -10.02
N LYS A 19 30.03 85.22 -10.97
CA LYS A 19 28.64 85.07 -11.40
C LYS A 19 28.35 83.69 -12.00
N GLU A 20 29.30 83.12 -12.75
CA GLU A 20 29.17 81.76 -13.28
C GLU A 20 29.24 80.70 -12.15
N THR A 21 30.10 80.92 -11.16
CA THR A 21 30.21 80.06 -9.97
C THR A 21 28.91 80.06 -9.16
N ASP A 22 28.33 81.23 -8.90
CA ASP A 22 27.04 81.35 -8.19
C ASP A 22 25.91 80.64 -8.94
N ARG A 23 25.87 80.77 -10.28
CA ARG A 23 24.89 80.06 -11.11
C ARG A 23 25.07 78.54 -11.02
N LYS A 24 26.31 78.05 -11.10
CA LYS A 24 26.61 76.61 -10.97
C LYS A 24 26.26 76.09 -9.57
N PHE A 25 26.49 76.88 -8.53
CA PHE A 25 26.11 76.53 -7.16
C PHE A 25 24.60 76.41 -7.01
N GLN A 26 23.83 77.40 -7.48
CA GLN A 26 22.36 77.35 -7.46
C GLN A 26 21.79 76.18 -8.28
N GLU A 27 22.41 75.85 -9.42
CA GLU A 27 22.02 74.69 -10.22
C GLU A 27 22.30 73.38 -9.48
N THR A 28 23.43 73.30 -8.78
CA THR A 28 23.82 72.14 -7.97
C THR A 28 22.87 71.94 -6.80
N ASP A 29 22.53 73.01 -6.08
CA ASP A 29 21.56 72.97 -4.97
C ASP A 29 20.18 72.48 -5.43
N ARG A 30 19.70 72.96 -6.58
CA ARG A 30 18.45 72.45 -7.19
C ARG A 30 18.54 70.97 -7.54
N LYS A 31 19.64 70.51 -8.15
CA LYS A 31 19.86 69.10 -8.46
C LYS A 31 19.90 68.23 -7.19
N PHE A 32 20.46 68.74 -6.10
CA PHE A 32 20.49 68.06 -4.82
C PHE A 32 19.08 67.92 -4.22
N GLN A 33 18.32 69.01 -4.18
CA GLN A 33 16.92 69.00 -3.71
C GLN A 33 16.03 68.04 -4.54
N ASP A 34 16.22 68.02 -5.87
CA ASP A 34 15.51 67.08 -6.74
C ASP A 34 15.91 65.63 -6.48
N THR A 35 17.18 65.38 -6.13
CA THR A 35 17.69 64.05 -5.76
C THR A 35 17.11 63.59 -4.44
N ASP A 36 17.07 64.45 -3.42
CA ASP A 36 16.46 64.16 -2.12
C ASP A 36 14.98 63.82 -2.25
N ARG A 37 14.24 64.58 -3.08
CA ARG A 37 12.83 64.27 -3.38
C ARG A 37 12.65 62.92 -4.05
N LYS A 38 13.50 62.58 -5.02
CA LYS A 38 13.48 61.26 -5.68
C LYS A 38 13.82 60.14 -4.71
N PHE A 39 14.76 60.37 -3.79
CA PHE A 39 15.12 59.39 -2.76
C PHE A 39 13.94 59.13 -1.81
N LEU A 40 13.29 60.19 -1.30
CA LEU A 40 12.10 60.07 -0.45
C LEU A 40 10.94 59.35 -1.16
N ASP A 41 10.71 59.63 -2.44
CA ASP A 41 9.67 58.92 -3.22
C ASP A 41 10.02 57.44 -3.42
N THR A 42 11.31 57.13 -3.60
CA THR A 42 11.79 55.75 -3.74
C THR A 42 11.64 54.98 -2.43
N ASP A 43 12.01 55.58 -1.29
CA ASP A 43 11.86 54.98 0.03
C ASP A 43 10.39 54.67 0.35
N ARG A 44 9.48 55.61 0.05
CA ARG A 44 8.04 55.37 0.20
C ARG A 44 7.55 54.21 -0.66
N LYS A 45 7.96 54.14 -1.94
CA LYS A 45 7.59 53.02 -2.83
C LYS A 45 8.14 51.69 -2.33
N PHE A 46 9.34 51.69 -1.76
CA PHE A 46 9.94 50.51 -1.17
C PHE A 46 9.12 50.03 0.05
N GLN A 47 8.77 50.93 0.98
CA GLN A 47 7.93 50.61 2.14
C GLN A 47 6.55 50.07 1.74
N GLU A 48 5.92 50.67 0.71
CA GLU A 48 4.64 50.16 0.18
C GLU A 48 4.77 48.77 -0.43
N THR A 49 5.89 48.49 -1.11
CA THR A 49 6.18 47.19 -1.70
C THR A 49 6.42 46.14 -0.63
N ASP A 50 7.20 46.47 0.40
CA ASP A 50 7.47 45.58 1.54
C ASP A 50 6.17 45.23 2.29
N ARG A 51 5.30 46.23 2.52
CA ARG A 51 3.98 45.99 3.13
C ARG A 51 3.13 45.02 2.31
N LYS A 52 3.02 45.24 0.99
CA LYS A 52 2.26 44.35 0.10
C LYS A 52 2.84 42.93 0.08
N PHE A 53 4.17 42.81 0.13
CA PHE A 53 4.83 41.51 0.19
C PHE A 53 4.50 40.78 1.49
N GLN A 54 4.55 41.46 2.64
CA GLN A 54 4.17 40.90 3.93
C GLN A 54 2.70 40.47 3.94
N GLU A 55 1.79 41.31 3.47
CA GLU A 55 0.35 41.00 3.34
C GLU A 55 0.15 39.73 2.49
N THR A 56 0.72 39.69 1.27
CA THR A 56 0.62 38.53 0.37
C THR A 56 1.23 37.27 0.99
N SER A 57 2.36 37.39 1.70
CA SER A 57 3.00 36.26 2.37
C SER A 57 2.14 35.71 3.51
N THR A 58 1.43 36.58 4.25
CA THR A 58 0.52 36.16 5.32
C THR A 58 -0.71 35.46 4.77
N GLU A 59 -1.31 35.99 3.70
CA GLU A 59 -2.45 35.39 3.01
C GLU A 59 -2.10 34.01 2.43
N THR A 60 -0.98 33.92 1.70
CA THR A 60 -0.48 32.65 1.14
C THR A 60 -0.24 31.62 2.26
N ARG A 61 0.29 32.04 3.41
CA ARG A 61 0.52 31.14 4.54
C ARG A 61 -0.79 30.63 5.15
N ALA A 62 -1.81 31.48 5.23
CA ALA A 62 -3.14 31.09 5.69
C ALA A 62 -3.78 30.08 4.73
N GLU A 63 -3.76 30.36 3.42
CA GLU A 63 -4.28 29.45 2.38
C GLU A 63 -3.59 28.08 2.42
N ILE A 64 -2.25 28.04 2.51
CA ILE A 64 -1.50 26.78 2.63
C ILE A 64 -1.91 26.02 3.89
N THR A 65 -2.10 26.71 5.01
CA THR A 65 -2.49 26.08 6.28
C THR A 65 -3.88 25.47 6.18
N GLU A 66 -4.83 26.20 5.60
CA GLU A 66 -6.20 25.72 5.37
C GLU A 66 -6.21 24.53 4.40
N LEU A 67 -5.53 24.64 3.26
CA LEU A 67 -5.42 23.55 2.29
C LEU A 67 -4.80 22.30 2.90
N THR A 68 -3.76 22.46 3.72
CA THR A 68 -3.11 21.34 4.43
C THR A 68 -4.08 20.69 5.41
N HIS A 69 -4.86 21.50 6.15
CA HIS A 69 -5.85 20.99 7.10
C HIS A 69 -6.98 20.23 6.39
N ASN A 70 -7.53 20.79 5.31
CA ASN A 70 -8.57 20.16 4.51
C ASN A 70 -8.06 18.85 3.90
N THR A 71 -6.88 18.86 3.30
CA THR A 71 -6.23 17.65 2.77
C THR A 71 -6.04 16.59 3.85
N SER A 72 -5.60 16.99 5.05
CA SER A 72 -5.44 16.05 6.18
C SER A 72 -6.77 15.42 6.60
N THR A 73 -7.86 16.19 6.60
CA THR A 73 -9.20 15.70 6.93
C THR A 73 -9.71 14.72 5.88
N GLU A 74 -9.57 15.04 4.60
CA GLU A 74 -9.93 14.16 3.49
C GLU A 74 -9.14 12.84 3.52
N LEU A 75 -7.84 12.90 3.79
CA LEU A 75 -7.00 11.70 3.94
C LEU A 75 -7.44 10.82 5.10
N GLN A 76 -7.87 11.42 6.23
CA GLN A 76 -8.43 10.66 7.35
C GLN A 76 -9.76 9.98 7.00
N GLU A 77 -10.60 10.64 6.22
CA GLU A 77 -11.86 10.06 5.71
C GLU A 77 -11.60 8.89 4.76
N ILE A 78 -10.69 9.06 3.81
CA ILE A 78 -10.25 7.99 2.91
C ILE A 78 -9.73 6.79 3.72
N GLY A 79 -8.92 7.04 4.76
CA GLY A 79 -8.44 6.00 5.66
C GLY A 79 -9.57 5.24 6.36
N ARG A 80 -10.63 5.94 6.80
CA ARG A 80 -11.83 5.32 7.37
C ARG A 80 -12.57 4.45 6.35
N TYR A 81 -12.80 4.96 5.14
CA TYR A 81 -13.44 4.21 4.06
C TYR A 81 -12.66 2.96 3.66
N ILE A 82 -11.33 3.03 3.55
CA ILE A 82 -10.49 1.87 3.25
C ILE A 82 -10.63 0.81 4.35
N LYS A 83 -10.67 1.20 5.62
CA LYS A 83 -10.84 0.27 6.75
C LYS A 83 -12.23 -0.39 6.73
N GLU A 84 -13.28 0.35 6.36
CA GLU A 84 -14.63 -0.20 6.17
C GLU A 84 -14.69 -1.19 5.01
N LEU A 85 -14.16 -0.80 3.86
CA LEU A 85 -14.09 -1.65 2.68
C LEU A 85 -13.32 -2.94 2.97
N SER A 86 -12.19 -2.84 3.67
CA SER A 86 -11.39 -4.01 4.07
C SER A 86 -12.18 -4.97 4.94
N ARG A 87 -13.00 -4.47 5.88
CA ARG A 87 -13.88 -5.31 6.70
C ARG A 87 -14.93 -6.03 5.86
N HIS A 88 -15.54 -5.35 4.89
CA HIS A 88 -16.54 -5.95 4.01
C HIS A 88 -15.90 -7.00 3.07
N ILE A 89 -14.74 -6.71 2.49
CA ILE A 89 -13.99 -7.66 1.64
C ILE A 89 -13.60 -8.90 2.43
N ASN A 90 -13.14 -8.75 3.68
CA ASN A 90 -12.84 -9.88 4.54
C ASN A 90 -14.09 -10.73 4.78
N GLY A 91 -15.24 -10.10 5.08
CA GLY A 91 -16.51 -10.82 5.26
C GLY A 91 -16.95 -11.61 4.01
N VAL A 92 -16.74 -11.06 2.81
CA VAL A 92 -17.02 -11.79 1.55
C VAL A 92 -16.05 -12.95 1.36
N THR A 93 -14.77 -12.75 1.66
CA THR A 93 -13.74 -13.78 1.53
C THR A 93 -14.02 -14.95 2.49
N ASP A 94 -14.37 -14.64 3.74
CA ASP A 94 -14.74 -15.64 4.75
C ASP A 94 -15.99 -16.42 4.31
N SER A 95 -17.00 -15.73 3.78
CA SER A 95 -18.23 -16.36 3.27
C SER A 95 -17.96 -17.30 2.09
N ASN A 96 -17.05 -16.91 1.20
CA ASN A 96 -16.65 -17.74 0.06
C ASN A 96 -15.87 -18.98 0.54
N GLY A 97 -14.96 -18.83 1.50
CA GLY A 97 -14.27 -19.95 2.15
C GLY A 97 -15.25 -20.95 2.76
N LEU A 98 -16.19 -20.46 3.57
CA LEU A 98 -17.25 -21.26 4.19
C LEU A 98 -18.12 -21.98 3.15
N THR A 99 -18.40 -21.34 2.02
CA THR A 99 -19.20 -21.96 0.94
C THR A 99 -18.47 -23.16 0.33
N ALA A 100 -17.17 -23.02 0.06
CA ALA A 100 -16.36 -24.12 -0.44
C ALA A 100 -16.25 -25.25 0.59
N GLU A 101 -15.95 -24.92 1.86
CA GLU A 101 -15.89 -25.88 2.97
C GLU A 101 -17.20 -26.66 3.12
N GLN A 102 -18.34 -25.98 3.14
CA GLN A 102 -19.65 -26.63 3.23
C GLN A 102 -19.91 -27.57 2.05
N PHE A 103 -19.64 -27.10 0.83
CA PHE A 103 -19.86 -27.89 -0.39
C PHE A 103 -19.01 -29.16 -0.43
N PHE A 104 -17.70 -29.04 -0.30
CA PHE A 104 -16.79 -30.18 -0.46
C PHE A 104 -16.91 -31.16 0.70
N SER A 105 -17.01 -30.67 1.92
CA SER A 105 -17.17 -31.56 3.06
C SER A 105 -18.53 -32.29 3.01
N ALA A 106 -19.60 -31.67 2.49
CA ALA A 106 -20.89 -32.33 2.25
C ALA A 106 -20.78 -33.46 1.24
N ALA A 107 -20.06 -33.22 0.13
CA ALA A 107 -19.82 -34.24 -0.86
C ALA A 107 -19.00 -35.41 -0.31
N LEU A 108 -17.95 -35.12 0.47
CA LEU A 108 -17.04 -36.12 1.04
C LEU A 108 -17.67 -36.95 2.17
N GLU A 109 -18.54 -36.37 3.00
CA GLU A 109 -19.31 -37.17 3.97
C GLU A 109 -20.30 -38.11 3.31
N ARG A 110 -20.94 -37.68 2.22
CA ARG A 110 -21.89 -38.51 1.48
C ARG A 110 -21.20 -39.65 0.75
N THR A 111 -19.98 -39.42 0.27
CA THR A 111 -19.22 -40.40 -0.51
C THR A 111 -17.73 -40.28 -0.20
N PRO A 112 -17.27 -40.86 0.93
CA PRO A 112 -15.90 -40.73 1.40
C PRO A 112 -14.98 -41.62 0.56
N SER A 113 -14.52 -41.08 -0.57
CA SER A 113 -13.65 -41.80 -1.50
C SER A 113 -12.69 -40.86 -2.21
N LEU A 114 -11.49 -41.36 -2.50
CA LEU A 114 -10.45 -40.69 -3.28
C LEU A 114 -9.92 -41.65 -4.33
N ASN A 115 -10.26 -41.38 -5.60
CA ASN A 115 -9.76 -42.11 -6.77
C ASN A 115 -9.84 -43.66 -6.63
N GLY A 116 -11.01 -44.16 -6.25
CA GLY A 116 -11.24 -45.61 -6.08
C GLY A 116 -10.82 -46.17 -4.71
N VAL A 117 -10.16 -45.37 -3.85
CA VAL A 117 -9.96 -45.71 -2.43
C VAL A 117 -11.20 -45.28 -1.66
N SER A 118 -11.91 -46.24 -1.07
CA SER A 118 -13.04 -45.96 -0.18
C SER A 118 -12.58 -45.85 1.27
N PHE A 119 -13.22 -44.95 2.00
CA PHE A 119 -13.02 -44.75 3.44
C PHE A 119 -14.33 -45.04 4.17
N ASP A 120 -14.24 -45.37 5.46
CA ASP A 120 -15.36 -45.80 6.29
C ASP A 120 -16.23 -44.60 6.72
N PHE A 121 -15.60 -43.48 7.07
CA PHE A 121 -16.29 -42.24 7.44
C PHE A 121 -15.41 -41.00 7.22
N ALA A 122 -16.03 -39.82 7.28
CA ALA A 122 -15.36 -38.53 7.18
C ALA A 122 -15.65 -37.68 8.44
N GLU A 123 -14.63 -37.01 8.96
CA GLU A 123 -14.75 -35.99 10.01
C GLU A 123 -14.35 -34.63 9.45
N ARG A 124 -14.96 -33.55 9.95
CA ARG A 124 -14.71 -32.18 9.48
C ARG A 124 -14.20 -31.29 10.59
N ASN A 125 -13.44 -30.26 10.21
CA ASN A 125 -13.03 -29.16 11.09
C ASN A 125 -12.29 -29.62 12.36
N GLU A 126 -11.48 -30.67 12.22
CA GLU A 126 -10.76 -31.27 13.33
C GLU A 126 -9.59 -30.38 13.74
N LYS A 127 -9.53 -30.03 15.03
CA LYS A 127 -8.47 -29.20 15.62
C LYS A 127 -7.79 -29.98 16.71
N ARG A 128 -6.49 -30.24 16.55
CA ARG A 128 -5.69 -30.96 17.56
C ARG A 128 -4.57 -30.09 18.11
N TYR A 129 -4.29 -30.28 19.39
CA TYR A 129 -3.21 -29.60 20.08
C TYR A 129 -2.46 -30.59 20.97
N ASN A 130 -1.15 -30.73 20.71
CA ASN A 130 -0.23 -31.48 21.54
C ASN A 130 0.60 -30.50 22.39
N LYS A 131 0.35 -30.50 23.70
CA LYS A 131 1.02 -29.61 24.65
C LYS A 131 2.52 -29.92 24.77
N GLN A 132 2.93 -31.18 24.76
CA GLN A 132 4.34 -31.56 24.94
C GLN A 132 5.20 -31.07 23.77
N ARG A 133 4.65 -31.07 22.55
CA ARG A 133 5.34 -30.60 21.35
C ARG A 133 5.04 -29.14 21.01
N THR A 134 4.16 -28.47 21.78
CA THR A 134 3.62 -27.14 21.46
C THR A 134 3.14 -27.06 20.01
N LEU A 135 2.51 -28.14 19.53
CA LEU A 135 2.10 -28.29 18.14
C LEU A 135 0.59 -28.23 18.03
N ARG A 136 0.09 -27.37 17.15
CA ARG A 136 -1.33 -27.24 16.82
C ARG A 136 -1.51 -27.33 15.32
N ASP A 137 -2.54 -28.03 14.88
CA ASP A 137 -2.96 -28.01 13.49
C ASP A 137 -4.48 -28.20 13.36
N GLN A 138 -5.02 -27.80 12.21
CA GLN A 138 -6.42 -27.94 11.84
C GLN A 138 -6.52 -28.71 10.52
N TYR A 139 -7.54 -29.55 10.39
CA TYR A 139 -7.82 -30.35 9.20
C TYR A 139 -9.27 -30.13 8.77
N ASP A 140 -9.48 -29.72 7.52
CA ASP A 140 -10.81 -29.36 7.03
C ASP A 140 -11.69 -30.61 6.90
N VAL A 141 -11.15 -31.67 6.27
CA VAL A 141 -11.76 -33.00 6.26
C VAL A 141 -10.69 -34.07 6.45
N ILE A 142 -10.98 -35.06 7.29
CA ILE A 142 -10.22 -36.29 7.43
C ILE A 142 -11.14 -37.46 7.06
N LEU A 143 -10.70 -38.30 6.13
CA LEU A 143 -11.36 -39.54 5.74
C LEU A 143 -10.65 -40.69 6.43
N TYR A 144 -11.37 -41.49 7.23
CA TYR A 144 -10.78 -42.60 7.96
C TYR A 144 -11.12 -43.92 7.31
N GLY A 145 -10.10 -44.73 7.06
CA GLY A 145 -10.24 -46.11 6.65
C GLY A 145 -9.42 -47.03 7.56
N GLU A 146 -9.60 -48.34 7.40
CA GLU A 146 -8.85 -49.35 8.16
C GLU A 146 -7.32 -49.22 7.93
N LYS A 147 -6.90 -49.04 6.68
CA LYS A 147 -5.47 -49.06 6.27
C LYS A 147 -4.92 -47.70 5.86
N ALA A 148 -5.80 -46.74 5.63
CA ALA A 148 -5.44 -45.46 5.05
C ALA A 148 -6.26 -44.32 5.65
N VAL A 149 -5.70 -43.12 5.60
CA VAL A 149 -6.36 -41.86 5.93
C VAL A 149 -6.27 -40.92 4.75
N GLY A 150 -7.39 -40.27 4.40
CA GLY A 150 -7.42 -39.17 3.46
C GLY A 150 -7.41 -37.84 4.20
N ILE A 151 -6.47 -36.94 3.89
CA ILE A 151 -6.48 -35.57 4.41
C ILE A 151 -6.86 -34.65 3.26
N VAL A 152 -7.99 -33.95 3.40
CA VAL A 152 -8.47 -33.01 2.39
C VAL A 152 -8.42 -31.58 2.94
N GLU A 153 -7.66 -30.73 2.25
CA GLU A 153 -7.66 -29.28 2.47
C GLU A 153 -8.63 -28.61 1.49
N ILE A 154 -9.47 -27.70 1.98
CA ILE A 154 -10.46 -27.02 1.16
C ILE A 154 -10.08 -25.54 1.01
N LYS A 155 -10.05 -25.06 -0.23
CA LYS A 155 -9.92 -23.64 -0.56
C LYS A 155 -11.02 -23.22 -1.51
N TYR A 156 -11.47 -21.98 -1.40
CA TYR A 156 -12.37 -21.43 -2.41
C TYR A 156 -11.72 -21.42 -3.81
N ARG A 157 -10.45 -20.98 -3.88
CA ARG A 157 -9.60 -21.03 -5.07
C ARG A 157 -8.25 -21.63 -4.70
N LEU A 158 -7.84 -22.70 -5.38
CA LEU A 158 -6.55 -23.35 -5.18
C LEU A 158 -5.41 -22.58 -5.85
N ARG A 159 -4.28 -22.48 -5.15
CA ARG A 159 -3.01 -21.93 -5.66
C ARG A 159 -1.89 -22.95 -5.45
N SER A 160 -0.80 -22.82 -6.20
CA SER A 160 0.37 -23.72 -6.07
C SER A 160 0.95 -23.76 -4.66
N ASP A 161 0.99 -22.61 -3.96
CA ASP A 161 1.56 -22.52 -2.60
C ASP A 161 0.78 -23.36 -1.58
N ASP A 162 -0.55 -23.49 -1.74
CA ASP A 162 -1.41 -24.28 -0.85
C ASP A 162 -1.02 -25.78 -0.85
N ILE A 163 -0.58 -26.28 -2.00
CA ILE A 163 -0.22 -27.69 -2.21
C ILE A 163 1.13 -28.00 -1.57
N GLU A 164 2.08 -27.08 -1.70
CA GLU A 164 3.39 -27.25 -1.07
C GLU A 164 3.30 -27.26 0.46
N GLU A 165 2.49 -26.38 1.04
CA GLU A 165 2.29 -26.33 2.48
C GLU A 165 1.67 -27.63 3.00
N LEU A 166 0.65 -28.15 2.30
CA LEU A 166 -0.03 -29.39 2.65
C LEU A 166 0.95 -30.56 2.76
N THR A 167 1.82 -30.73 1.75
CA THR A 167 2.75 -31.87 1.68
C THR A 167 3.88 -31.81 2.70
N LYS A 168 4.41 -30.61 2.99
CA LYS A 168 5.54 -30.44 3.91
C LYS A 168 5.11 -30.45 5.38
N ARG A 169 4.00 -29.80 5.70
CA ARG A 169 3.61 -29.52 7.10
C ARG A 169 2.59 -30.49 7.64
N LYS A 170 1.50 -30.74 6.90
CA LYS A 170 0.34 -31.45 7.47
C LYS A 170 0.60 -32.92 7.72
N VAL A 171 1.36 -33.61 6.88
CA VAL A 171 1.65 -35.05 7.06
C VAL A 171 2.40 -35.30 8.36
N GLU A 172 3.50 -34.57 8.59
CA GLU A 172 4.33 -34.73 9.79
C GLU A 172 3.52 -34.38 11.04
N ASN A 173 2.77 -33.26 11.00
CA ASN A 173 1.94 -32.85 12.11
C ASN A 173 0.83 -33.86 12.40
N PHE A 174 0.22 -34.44 11.36
CA PHE A 174 -0.84 -35.42 11.50
C PHE A 174 -0.36 -36.64 12.27
N ARG A 175 0.80 -37.21 11.90
CA ARG A 175 1.38 -38.37 12.61
C ARG A 175 1.67 -38.08 14.09
N ILE A 176 1.99 -36.84 14.45
CA ILE A 176 2.23 -36.44 15.85
C ILE A 176 0.91 -36.20 16.60
N LEU A 177 -0.09 -35.62 15.93
CA LEU A 177 -1.36 -35.20 16.54
C LEU A 177 -2.39 -36.34 16.62
N PHE A 178 -2.28 -37.34 15.74
CA PHE A 178 -3.14 -38.52 15.65
C PHE A 178 -2.29 -39.80 15.73
N PRO A 179 -1.71 -40.10 16.91
CA PRO A 179 -0.79 -41.23 17.05
C PRO A 179 -1.40 -42.59 16.74
N GLU A 180 -2.72 -42.75 16.91
CA GLU A 180 -3.47 -43.98 16.61
C GLU A 180 -3.52 -44.28 15.09
N GLU A 181 -3.40 -43.23 14.28
CA GLU A 181 -3.52 -43.27 12.81
C GLU A 181 -2.15 -43.09 12.13
N ALA A 182 -1.09 -42.87 12.90
CA ALA A 182 0.21 -42.40 12.42
C ALA A 182 0.96 -43.40 11.51
N SER A 183 0.60 -44.68 11.57
CA SER A 183 1.19 -45.75 10.75
C SER A 183 0.40 -46.06 9.47
N LYS A 184 -0.79 -45.47 9.29
CA LYS A 184 -1.63 -45.70 8.11
C LYS A 184 -1.10 -44.93 6.90
N ASP A 185 -1.44 -45.43 5.72
CA ASP A 185 -1.14 -44.76 4.47
C ASP A 185 -1.88 -43.43 4.37
N ILE A 186 -1.18 -42.32 4.13
CA ILE A 186 -1.82 -41.00 4.04
C ILE A 186 -1.98 -40.61 2.56
N TYR A 187 -3.22 -40.36 2.15
CA TYR A 187 -3.58 -39.76 0.88
C TYR A 187 -3.87 -38.28 1.08
N LEU A 188 -3.15 -37.43 0.36
CA LEU A 188 -3.40 -35.99 0.39
C LEU A 188 -4.33 -35.56 -0.72
N SER A 189 -5.18 -34.60 -0.42
CA SER A 189 -6.10 -34.01 -1.37
C SER A 189 -6.28 -32.52 -1.11
N VAL A 190 -6.44 -31.76 -2.20
CA VAL A 190 -6.88 -30.37 -2.17
C VAL A 190 -8.19 -30.25 -2.93
N ALA A 191 -9.13 -29.51 -2.38
CA ALA A 191 -10.43 -29.28 -2.99
C ALA A 191 -10.67 -27.79 -3.22
N GLY A 192 -11.17 -27.42 -4.39
CA GLY A 192 -11.57 -26.04 -4.62
C GLY A 192 -12.56 -25.82 -5.76
N LEU A 193 -13.34 -24.75 -5.61
CA LEU A 193 -14.34 -24.34 -6.61
C LEU A 193 -13.69 -23.78 -7.87
N SER A 194 -12.51 -23.17 -7.72
CA SER A 194 -11.66 -22.74 -8.83
C SER A 194 -10.27 -23.35 -8.69
N VAL A 195 -9.81 -24.02 -9.75
CA VAL A 195 -8.47 -24.60 -9.86
C VAL A 195 -7.82 -24.01 -11.11
N ASP A 196 -6.60 -23.49 -10.99
CA ASP A 196 -5.80 -23.09 -12.16
C ASP A 196 -4.77 -24.17 -12.54
N ASP A 197 -4.27 -24.08 -13.77
CA ASP A 197 -3.38 -25.08 -14.35
C ASP A 197 -2.08 -25.23 -13.56
N HIS A 198 -1.55 -24.13 -13.02
CA HIS A 198 -0.34 -24.16 -12.21
C HIS A 198 -0.53 -24.91 -10.89
N ALA A 199 -1.67 -24.72 -10.22
CA ALA A 199 -2.03 -25.51 -9.05
C ALA A 199 -2.20 -26.99 -9.41
N LEU A 200 -2.92 -27.30 -10.49
CA LEU A 200 -3.12 -28.69 -10.91
C LEU A 200 -1.80 -29.40 -11.22
N GLU A 201 -0.89 -28.77 -11.96
CA GLU A 201 0.42 -29.35 -12.29
C GLU A 201 1.31 -29.52 -11.05
N ALA A 202 1.25 -28.59 -10.10
CA ALA A 202 1.96 -28.73 -8.82
C ALA A 202 1.43 -29.92 -8.00
N ALA A 203 0.10 -30.10 -7.95
CA ALA A 203 -0.53 -31.22 -7.26
C ALA A 203 -0.15 -32.57 -7.87
N LYS A 204 -0.21 -32.69 -9.20
CA LYS A 204 0.24 -33.89 -9.93
C LYS A 204 1.69 -34.25 -9.62
N LYS A 205 2.59 -33.26 -9.68
CA LYS A 205 4.01 -33.46 -9.42
C LYS A 205 4.27 -33.95 -7.99
N LEU A 206 3.49 -33.48 -7.03
CA LEU A 206 3.66 -33.83 -5.63
C LEU A 206 2.90 -35.12 -5.26
N GLY A 207 1.92 -35.54 -6.06
CA GLY A 207 1.08 -36.71 -5.80
C GLY A 207 -0.11 -36.40 -4.89
N VAL A 208 -0.67 -35.20 -5.01
CA VAL A 208 -1.85 -34.74 -4.27
C VAL A 208 -3.07 -34.79 -5.19
N TYR A 209 -4.18 -35.39 -4.75
CA TYR A 209 -5.41 -35.37 -5.53
C TYR A 209 -6.06 -33.98 -5.54
N VAL A 210 -6.62 -33.59 -6.68
CA VAL A 210 -7.31 -32.31 -6.85
C VAL A 210 -8.79 -32.56 -7.09
N LEU A 211 -9.62 -32.12 -6.15
CA LEU A 211 -11.06 -32.22 -6.19
C LEU A 211 -11.64 -30.87 -6.65
N THR A 212 -12.62 -30.91 -7.55
CA THR A 212 -13.37 -29.73 -7.94
C THR A 212 -14.86 -30.04 -8.11
N GLN A 213 -15.67 -28.99 -8.19
CA GLN A 213 -17.10 -29.13 -8.38
C GLN A 213 -17.42 -29.67 -9.79
N ALA A 214 -18.35 -30.61 -9.85
CA ALA A 214 -18.94 -31.14 -11.07
C ALA A 214 -20.45 -31.27 -10.89
N GLY A 215 -21.20 -30.25 -11.31
CA GLY A 215 -22.64 -30.17 -11.05
C GLY A 215 -22.93 -30.17 -9.54
N GLU A 216 -23.76 -31.10 -9.09
CA GLU A 216 -24.13 -31.30 -7.68
C GLU A 216 -23.14 -32.22 -6.91
N GLY A 217 -22.08 -32.68 -7.58
CA GLY A 217 -21.07 -33.57 -7.01
C GLY A 217 -19.66 -33.00 -7.13
N ILE A 218 -18.69 -33.86 -6.80
CA ILE A 218 -17.27 -33.58 -6.92
C ILE A 218 -16.66 -34.49 -7.99
N LYS A 219 -15.63 -34.00 -8.67
CA LYS A 219 -14.77 -34.78 -9.56
C LYS A 219 -13.32 -34.62 -9.16
N ILE A 220 -12.51 -35.64 -9.41
CA ILE A 220 -11.06 -35.60 -9.25
C ILE A 220 -10.45 -35.27 -10.63
N LEU A 221 -9.48 -34.37 -10.65
CA LEU A 221 -8.86 -33.85 -11.89
C LEU A 221 -7.58 -34.59 -12.29
N ASN A 222 -7.04 -35.44 -11.42
CA ASN A 222 -5.78 -36.13 -11.62
C ASN A 222 -5.79 -37.52 -10.98
N ASP A 223 -4.99 -38.42 -11.54
CA ASP A 223 -4.85 -39.81 -11.05
C ASP A 223 -3.53 -40.03 -10.32
N GLU A 224 -2.59 -39.08 -10.44
CA GLU A 224 -1.29 -39.11 -9.79
C GLU A 224 -1.43 -38.91 -8.29
N ALA A 225 -1.27 -40.00 -7.54
CA ALA A 225 -1.17 -39.95 -6.09
C ALA A 225 0.13 -40.53 -5.57
N ARG A 226 0.59 -39.89 -4.51
CA ARG A 226 1.64 -40.39 -3.64
C ARG A 226 0.99 -40.79 -2.32
N VAL A 227 1.42 -41.94 -1.80
CA VAL A 227 1.16 -42.32 -0.42
C VAL A 227 2.27 -41.73 0.45
N TYR A 228 1.89 -41.02 1.51
CA TYR A 228 2.81 -40.28 2.40
C TYR A 228 3.05 -40.98 3.73
#